data_AF-A0A8B8UJQ2-F1
#
_entry.id   AF-A0A8B8UJQ2-F1
#
_cell.length_a   1.000
_cell.length_b   1.000
_cell.length_c   1.000
_cell.angle_alpha   90.00
_cell.angle_beta   90.00
_cell.angle_gamma   90.00
#
_symmetry.space_group_name_H-M   'P 1'
#
loop_
_entity.id
_entity.type
_entity.pdbx_description
1 polymer ?
#
loop_
_entity_poly.entity_id
_entity_poly.type
_entity_poly.pdbx_seq_one_letter_code
_entity_poly.pdbx_strand_id
1 'polypeptide(L)'
;MAPAAGSWAPGLWRACNWLMGAFFALAAYVQVNDPDAELWMVVYTIPAVLTLLVGLNPLVTGNFIWKSVSAIHIFFCIVWTVGLAYNLSLHTKQSILHEEEGRELLGLVIITAWMSLCQTASNFQNNEFFLPRHLPKVTRTQLVEGFSWLLLWQLLSSH
;
A
#
# COMPACT_ATOMS: atom_id res chain seq x y z
N MET A 1 -35.91 14.46 12.02
CA MET A 1 -34.72 14.89 11.27
C MET A 1 -33.63 13.86 11.49
N ALA A 2 -33.40 12.97 10.52
CA ALA A 2 -32.27 12.04 10.57
C ALA A 2 -31.00 12.80 10.13
N PRO A 3 -29.89 12.72 10.87
CA PRO A 3 -28.65 13.37 10.45
C PRO A 3 -28.18 12.72 9.14
N ALA A 4 -27.94 13.55 8.12
CA ALA A 4 -27.23 13.12 6.93
C ALA A 4 -25.82 12.72 7.37
N ALA A 5 -25.60 11.41 7.56
CA ALA A 5 -24.27 10.87 7.77
C ALA A 5 -23.46 11.20 6.51
N GLY A 6 -22.70 12.30 6.57
CA GLY A 6 -21.71 12.63 5.57
C GLY A 6 -20.84 11.39 5.36
N SER A 7 -20.58 11.04 4.11
CA SER A 7 -19.75 9.87 3.80
C SER A 7 -18.40 10.06 4.49
N TRP A 8 -18.14 9.31 5.56
CA TRP A 8 -16.86 9.33 6.30
C TRP A 8 -15.72 8.75 5.46
N ALA A 9 -16.04 8.10 4.34
CA ALA A 9 -15.11 7.38 3.48
C ALA A 9 -13.92 8.23 2.96
N PRO A 10 -14.10 9.50 2.51
CA PRO A 10 -12.96 10.31 2.07
C PRO A 10 -12.05 10.72 3.23
N GLY A 11 -12.62 11.01 4.41
CA GLY A 11 -11.85 11.32 5.61
C GLY A 11 -11.05 10.12 6.11
N LEU A 12 -11.69 8.95 6.14
CA LEU A 12 -11.05 7.67 6.50
C LEU A 12 -9.93 7.30 5.52
N TRP A 13 -10.18 7.40 4.21
CA TRP A 13 -9.16 7.12 3.18
C TRP A 13 -7.92 8.00 3.37
N ARG A 14 -8.12 9.30 3.64
CA ARG A 14 -7.01 10.22 3.91
C ARG A 14 -6.26 9.83 5.17
N ALA A 15 -6.97 9.54 6.27
CA ALA A 15 -6.36 9.11 7.52
C ALA A 15 -5.54 7.81 7.34
N CYS A 16 -6.06 6.83 6.60
CA CYS A 16 -5.33 5.60 6.28
C CYS A 16 -4.05 5.87 5.48
N ASN A 17 -4.09 6.79 4.51
CA ASN A 17 -2.89 7.18 3.76
C ASN A 17 -1.88 7.94 4.64
N TRP A 18 -2.32 8.76 5.57
CA TRP A 18 -1.42 9.38 6.54
C TRP A 18 -0.74 8.35 7.45
N LEU A 19 -1.53 7.42 8.00
CA LEU A 19 -1.02 6.34 8.84
C LEU A 19 -0.03 5.46 8.06
N MET A 20 -0.35 5.12 6.81
CA MET A 20 0.49 4.26 6.01
C MET A 20 1.73 4.94 5.45
N GLY A 21 1.63 6.22 5.09
CA GLY A 21 2.79 7.04 4.80
C GLY A 21 3.75 7.14 5.99
N ALA A 22 3.22 7.34 7.20
CA ALA A 22 4.02 7.35 8.42
C ALA A 22 4.65 5.98 8.72
N PHE A 23 3.92 4.89 8.50
CA PHE A 23 4.44 3.53 8.63
C PHE A 23 5.63 3.29 7.68
N PHE A 24 5.53 3.66 6.41
CA PHE A 24 6.63 3.53 5.46
C PHE A 24 7.82 4.44 5.80
N ALA A 25 7.57 5.67 6.28
CA ALA A 25 8.65 6.55 6.72
C ALA A 25 9.40 5.96 7.94
N LEU A 26 8.66 5.37 8.89
CA LEU A 26 9.25 4.68 10.03
C LEU A 26 10.01 3.42 9.58
N ALA A 27 9.45 2.66 8.63
CA ALA A 27 10.13 1.52 8.02
C ALA A 27 11.47 1.96 7.40
N ALA A 28 11.50 3.06 6.65
CA ALA A 28 12.75 3.61 6.13
C ALA A 28 13.73 3.95 7.28
N TYR A 29 13.25 4.61 8.34
CA TYR A 29 14.10 5.01 9.46
C TYR A 29 14.74 3.83 10.20
N VAL A 30 14.00 2.73 10.41
CA VAL A 30 14.56 1.57 11.11
C VAL A 30 15.64 0.86 10.29
N GLN A 31 15.59 0.95 8.95
CA GLN A 31 16.59 0.35 8.06
C GLN A 31 17.96 1.04 8.10
N VAL A 32 18.10 2.23 8.71
CA VAL A 32 19.42 2.88 8.92
C VAL A 32 20.38 1.98 9.71
N ASN A 33 19.85 1.04 10.49
CA ASN A 33 20.64 0.15 11.32
C ASN A 33 21.16 -1.09 10.56
N ASP A 34 20.73 -1.30 9.32
CA ASP A 34 21.08 -2.47 8.51
C ASP A 34 22.30 -2.19 7.60
N PRO A 35 23.12 -3.21 7.28
CA PRO A 35 24.34 -3.04 6.49
C PRO A 35 24.11 -2.59 5.04
N ASP A 36 22.88 -2.71 4.51
CA ASP A 36 22.46 -2.33 3.17
C ASP A 36 21.36 -1.23 3.16
N ALA A 37 21.33 -0.42 4.22
CA ALA A 37 20.35 0.64 4.48
C ALA A 37 20.00 1.52 3.28
N GLU A 38 20.98 1.91 2.46
CA GLU A 38 20.80 2.94 1.42
C GLU A 38 19.69 2.59 0.43
N LEU A 39 19.67 1.36 -0.09
CA LEU A 39 18.67 0.93 -1.07
C LEU A 39 17.31 0.77 -0.41
N TRP A 40 17.25 0.14 0.76
CA TRP A 40 15.99 -0.08 1.48
C TRP A 40 15.33 1.23 1.90
N MET A 41 16.12 2.21 2.32
CA MET A 41 15.59 3.53 2.65
C MET A 41 14.94 4.21 1.44
N VAL A 42 15.52 4.09 0.25
CA VAL A 42 14.88 4.60 -0.98
C VAL A 42 13.60 3.81 -1.29
N VAL A 43 13.64 2.48 -1.14
CA VAL A 43 12.50 1.59 -1.37
C VAL A 43 11.31 1.96 -0.48
N TYR A 44 11.54 2.31 0.79
CA TYR A 44 10.45 2.72 1.70
C TYR A 44 10.10 4.22 1.62
N THR A 45 11.05 5.09 1.29
CA THR A 45 10.80 6.55 1.25
C THR A 45 9.91 6.95 0.07
N ILE A 46 10.11 6.35 -1.11
CA ILE A 46 9.28 6.63 -2.30
C ILE A 46 7.79 6.37 -2.02
N PRO A 47 7.36 5.19 -1.55
CA PRO A 47 5.96 4.93 -1.23
C PRO A 47 5.48 5.75 -0.02
N ALA A 48 6.34 6.09 0.95
CA ALA A 48 5.99 7.01 2.04
C ALA A 48 5.54 8.36 1.47
N VAL A 49 6.36 8.99 0.64
CA VAL A 49 6.05 10.29 0.03
C VAL A 49 4.82 10.20 -0.86
N LEU A 50 4.74 9.20 -1.73
CA LEU A 50 3.61 9.04 -2.64
C LEU A 50 2.29 8.85 -1.89
N THR A 51 2.30 8.09 -0.80
CA THR A 51 1.13 7.84 0.05
C THR A 51 0.73 9.08 0.85
N LEU A 52 1.69 9.81 1.42
CA LEU A 52 1.41 11.09 2.10
C LEU A 52 0.78 12.11 1.15
N LEU A 53 1.24 12.17 -0.09
CA LEU A 53 0.63 13.03 -1.12
C LEU A 53 -0.84 12.64 -1.38
N VAL A 54 -1.19 11.34 -1.36
CA VAL A 54 -2.60 10.89 -1.46
C VAL A 54 -3.42 11.36 -0.24
N GLY A 55 -2.85 11.29 0.96
CA GLY A 55 -3.49 11.77 2.19
C GLY A 55 -3.74 13.29 2.20
N LEU A 56 -2.79 14.06 1.65
CA LEU A 56 -2.89 15.51 1.48
C LEU A 56 -3.95 15.86 0.44
N ASN A 57 -3.81 15.33 -0.79
CA ASN A 57 -4.71 15.58 -1.90
C ASN A 57 -4.93 14.29 -2.72
N PRO A 58 -6.07 13.60 -2.57
CA PRO A 58 -6.32 12.34 -3.27
C PRO A 58 -6.38 12.49 -4.80
N LEU A 59 -6.56 13.71 -5.33
CA LEU A 59 -6.53 13.98 -6.77
C LEU A 59 -5.13 13.79 -7.39
N VAL A 60 -4.06 13.77 -6.59
CA VAL A 60 -2.69 13.52 -7.08
C VAL A 60 -2.57 12.19 -7.81
N THR A 61 -3.37 11.20 -7.41
CA THR A 61 -3.38 9.85 -8.00
C THR A 61 -3.90 9.83 -9.44
N GLY A 62 -4.60 10.89 -9.88
CA GLY A 62 -5.02 11.06 -11.27
C GLY A 62 -3.90 11.57 -12.18
N ASN A 63 -2.80 12.09 -11.63
CA ASN A 63 -1.68 12.62 -12.41
C ASN A 63 -0.87 11.46 -13.03
N PHE A 64 -0.55 11.60 -14.32
CA PHE A 64 0.31 10.66 -15.04
C PHE A 64 1.65 10.44 -14.35
N ILE A 65 2.28 11.49 -13.81
CA ILE A 65 3.56 11.39 -13.10
C ILE A 65 3.43 10.47 -11.88
N TRP A 66 2.42 10.68 -11.04
CA TRP A 66 2.20 9.85 -9.84
C TRP A 66 1.96 8.38 -10.24
N LYS A 67 1.12 8.15 -11.26
CA LYS A 67 0.83 6.79 -11.78
C LYS A 67 2.08 6.11 -12.33
N SER A 68 2.87 6.80 -13.14
CA SER A 68 4.11 6.26 -13.72
C SER A 68 5.14 5.93 -12.65
N VAL A 69 5.41 6.85 -11.71
CA VAL A 69 6.37 6.60 -10.62
C VAL A 69 5.90 5.43 -9.75
N SER A 70 4.62 5.40 -9.37
CA SER A 70 4.02 4.29 -8.63
C SER A 70 4.15 2.96 -9.37
N ALA A 71 3.82 2.91 -10.66
CA ALA A 71 3.85 1.69 -11.45
C ALA A 71 5.27 1.14 -11.64
N ILE A 72 6.24 2.02 -11.92
CA ILE A 72 7.65 1.65 -12.03
C ILE A 72 8.15 1.09 -10.69
N HIS A 73 7.81 1.74 -9.58
CA HIS A 73 8.22 1.30 -8.25
C HIS A 73 7.64 -0.08 -7.90
N ILE A 74 6.35 -0.30 -8.18
CA ILE A 74 5.71 -1.62 -8.01
C ILE A 74 6.40 -2.68 -8.86
N PHE A 75 6.73 -2.38 -10.12
CA PHE A 75 7.41 -3.33 -10.98
C PHE A 75 8.75 -3.77 -10.39
N PHE A 76 9.57 -2.83 -9.92
CA PHE A 76 10.82 -3.14 -9.23
C PHE A 76 10.58 -3.96 -7.95
N CYS A 77 9.59 -3.59 -7.13
CA CYS A 77 9.26 -4.33 -5.92
C CYS A 77 8.83 -5.77 -6.21
N ILE A 78 8.06 -6.01 -7.27
CA ILE A 78 7.64 -7.36 -7.68
C ILE A 78 8.84 -8.18 -8.15
N VAL A 79 9.69 -7.63 -9.02
CA VAL A 79 10.89 -8.31 -9.50
C VAL A 79 11.80 -8.68 -8.32
N TRP A 80 12.00 -7.75 -7.38
CA TRP A 80 12.79 -7.99 -6.18
C TRP A 80 12.17 -9.02 -5.25
N THR A 81 10.85 -8.96 -5.02
CA THR A 81 10.09 -9.94 -4.23
C THR A 81 10.26 -11.35 -4.81
N VAL A 82 10.16 -11.50 -6.13
CA VAL A 82 10.36 -12.80 -6.80
C VAL A 82 11.79 -13.29 -6.65
N GLY A 83 12.78 -12.39 -6.79
CA GLY A 83 14.19 -12.73 -6.57
C GLY A 83 14.46 -13.20 -5.14
N LEU A 84 13.98 -12.45 -4.15
CA LEU A 84 14.12 -12.80 -2.73
C LEU A 84 13.39 -14.13 -2.43
N ALA A 85 12.14 -14.28 -2.88
CA ALA A 85 11.36 -15.49 -2.70
C ALA A 85 12.00 -16.73 -3.36
N TYR A 86 12.62 -16.57 -4.53
CA TYR A 86 13.35 -17.64 -5.21
C TYR A 86 14.62 -18.02 -4.44
N ASN A 87 15.41 -17.03 -3.99
CA ASN A 87 16.56 -17.27 -3.14
C ASN A 87 16.19 -18.00 -1.85
N LEU A 88 15.16 -17.53 -1.14
CA LEU A 88 14.57 -18.19 0.03
C LEU A 88 14.13 -19.62 -0.29
N SER A 89 13.48 -19.83 -1.44
CA SER A 89 13.00 -21.14 -1.89
C SER A 89 14.13 -22.12 -2.23
N LEU A 90 15.29 -21.64 -2.69
CA LEU A 90 16.46 -22.50 -2.92
C LEU A 90 17.18 -22.84 -1.61
N HIS A 91 17.13 -21.97 -0.61
CA HIS A 91 17.80 -22.16 0.69
C HIS A 91 16.88 -22.80 1.77
N THR A 92 15.68 -23.26 1.35
CA THR A 92 14.47 -23.71 2.08
C THR A 92 14.57 -24.56 3.36
N LYS A 93 15.72 -25.05 3.86
CA LYS A 93 15.69 -26.04 4.97
C LYS A 93 16.63 -25.92 6.16
N GLN A 94 17.53 -24.93 6.30
CA GLN A 94 18.43 -24.93 7.47
C GLN A 94 18.13 -23.92 8.60
N SER A 95 17.33 -22.88 8.39
CA SER A 95 16.86 -22.03 9.50
C SER A 95 15.59 -21.27 9.12
N ILE A 96 14.54 -21.43 9.92
CA ILE A 96 13.32 -20.60 9.92
C ILE A 96 13.70 -19.13 9.68
N LEU A 97 13.14 -18.51 8.63
CA LEU A 97 13.23 -17.08 8.26
C LEU A 97 14.30 -16.29 9.01
N HIS A 98 15.45 -16.05 8.38
CA HIS A 98 16.36 -15.03 8.86
C HIS A 98 15.54 -13.73 9.00
N GLU A 99 15.45 -13.18 10.22
CA GLU A 99 14.45 -12.13 10.56
C GLU A 99 14.52 -10.90 9.65
N GLU A 100 15.69 -10.66 9.05
CA GLU A 100 15.97 -9.60 8.08
C GLU A 100 15.30 -9.86 6.71
N GLU A 101 15.58 -10.98 6.03
CA GLU A 101 15.00 -11.30 4.71
C GLU A 101 13.47 -11.45 4.78
N GLY A 102 12.94 -11.96 5.90
CA GLY A 102 11.50 -12.03 6.13
C GLY A 102 10.85 -10.65 6.26
N ARG A 103 11.50 -9.72 6.97
CA ARG A 103 11.05 -8.32 7.11
C ARG A 103 11.04 -7.61 5.75
N GLU A 104 12.08 -7.80 4.97
CA GLU A 104 12.23 -7.24 3.63
C GLU A 104 11.16 -7.74 2.65
N LEU A 105 10.95 -9.07 2.60
CA LEU A 105 9.94 -9.69 1.76
C LEU A 105 8.53 -9.16 2.10
N LEU A 106 8.19 -9.12 3.39
CA LEU A 106 6.90 -8.60 3.84
C LEU A 106 6.75 -7.12 3.52
N GLY A 107 7.80 -6.32 3.69
CA GLY A 107 7.78 -4.89 3.36
C GLY A 107 7.49 -4.63 1.88
N LEU A 108 8.14 -5.37 0.97
CA LEU A 108 7.90 -5.26 -0.48
C LEU A 108 6.47 -5.65 -0.87
N VAL A 109 5.91 -6.68 -0.22
CA VAL A 109 4.52 -7.10 -0.43
C VAL A 109 3.55 -6.01 0.03
N ILE A 110 3.77 -5.40 1.20
CA ILE A 110 2.92 -4.33 1.73
C ILE A 110 2.99 -3.09 0.83
N ILE A 111 4.19 -2.67 0.38
CA ILE A 111 4.36 -1.56 -0.56
C ILE A 111 3.57 -1.85 -1.85
N THR A 112 3.75 -3.04 -2.42
CA THR A 112 3.09 -3.43 -3.68
C THR A 112 1.57 -3.41 -3.54
N ALA A 113 1.03 -3.98 -2.46
CA ALA A 113 -0.40 -4.01 -2.21
C ALA A 113 -0.97 -2.59 -2.03
N TRP A 114 -0.32 -1.76 -1.22
CA TRP A 114 -0.81 -0.41 -0.91
C TRP A 114 -0.76 0.53 -2.12
N MET A 115 0.32 0.49 -2.90
CA MET A 115 0.46 1.31 -4.09
C MET A 115 -0.52 0.88 -5.20
N SER A 116 -0.81 -0.42 -5.31
CA SER A 116 -1.85 -0.94 -6.20
C SER A 116 -3.26 -0.49 -5.78
N LEU A 117 -3.52 -0.45 -4.47
CA LEU A 117 -4.79 0.04 -3.92
C LEU A 117 -4.97 1.54 -4.22
N CYS A 118 -3.93 2.35 -4.05
CA CYS A 118 -3.97 3.78 -4.37
C CYS A 118 -4.23 4.05 -5.86
N GLN A 119 -3.62 3.27 -6.76
CA GLN A 119 -3.90 3.34 -8.20
C GLN A 119 -5.34 2.96 -8.53
N THR A 120 -5.85 1.88 -7.93
CA THR A 120 -7.21 1.39 -8.20
C THR A 120 -8.27 2.35 -7.67
N ALA A 121 -8.07 2.90 -6.48
CA ALA A 121 -8.92 3.94 -5.90
C ALA A 121 -9.01 5.18 -6.82
N SER A 122 -7.90 5.56 -7.46
CA SER A 122 -7.88 6.66 -8.44
C SER A 122 -8.71 6.36 -9.68
N ASN A 123 -8.60 5.15 -10.25
CA ASN A 123 -9.31 4.77 -11.47
C ASN A 123 -10.83 4.72 -11.21
N PHE A 124 -11.23 4.31 -10.00
CA PHE A 124 -12.63 4.32 -9.59
C PHE A 124 -13.17 5.75 -9.46
N GLN A 125 -12.40 6.66 -8.86
CA GLN A 125 -12.81 8.06 -8.65
C GLN A 125 -12.86 8.86 -9.97
N ASN A 126 -11.98 8.54 -10.93
CA ASN A 126 -12.01 9.12 -12.28
C ASN A 126 -13.18 8.59 -13.12
N ASN A 127 -13.55 7.30 -12.97
CA ASN A 127 -14.68 6.73 -13.68
C ASN A 127 -16.05 7.20 -13.14
N GLU A 128 -16.17 7.57 -11.84
CA GLU A 128 -17.39 8.24 -11.33
C GLU A 128 -17.59 9.65 -11.92
N PHE A 129 -16.55 10.31 -12.44
CA PHE A 129 -16.68 11.62 -13.12
C PHE A 129 -17.24 11.50 -14.55
N PHE A 130 -17.16 10.31 -15.17
CA PHE A 130 -17.58 10.05 -16.55
C PHE A 130 -18.78 9.10 -16.72
N LEU A 131 -19.27 8.47 -15.65
CA LEU A 131 -20.45 7.60 -15.70
C LEU A 131 -21.73 8.31 -15.21
N PRO A 132 -22.87 8.16 -15.91
CA PRO A 132 -24.17 8.61 -15.41
C PRO A 132 -24.45 8.02 -14.03
N ARG A 133 -25.01 8.85 -13.15
CA ARG A 133 -25.30 8.67 -11.72
C ARG A 133 -26.23 7.49 -11.34
N HIS A 134 -26.38 6.47 -12.18
CA HIS A 134 -27.46 5.49 -12.11
C HIS A 134 -27.07 4.02 -11.96
N LEU A 135 -25.86 3.70 -11.49
CA LEU A 135 -25.54 2.34 -11.05
C LEU A 135 -25.56 2.20 -9.52
N PRO A 136 -26.04 1.06 -8.98
CA PRO A 136 -26.26 0.88 -7.55
C PRO A 136 -24.93 0.94 -6.78
N LYS A 137 -24.98 1.55 -5.58
CA LYS A 137 -23.86 1.80 -4.65
C LYS A 137 -23.20 0.52 -4.07
N VAL A 138 -23.32 -0.62 -4.73
CA VAL A 138 -22.81 -1.94 -4.32
C VAL A 138 -21.41 -2.17 -4.88
N THR A 139 -20.50 -1.21 -4.69
CA THR A 139 -19.08 -1.41 -5.06
C THR A 139 -18.13 -0.49 -4.30
N ARG A 140 -18.65 0.30 -3.34
CA ARG A 140 -17.84 1.24 -2.55
C ARG A 140 -17.35 0.64 -1.22
N THR A 141 -18.08 -0.31 -0.65
CA THR A 141 -17.77 -0.93 0.65
C THR A 141 -17.00 -2.25 0.52
N GLN A 142 -17.28 -3.07 -0.50
CA GLN A 142 -16.76 -4.45 -0.56
C GLN A 142 -15.23 -4.57 -0.73
N LEU A 143 -14.57 -3.65 -1.45
CA LEU A 143 -13.11 -3.72 -1.66
C LEU A 143 -12.31 -3.15 -0.48
N VAL A 144 -12.80 -2.06 0.13
CA VAL A 144 -12.16 -1.43 1.29
C VAL A 144 -12.43 -2.25 2.56
N GLU A 145 -13.66 -2.77 2.72
CA GLU A 145 -13.97 -3.69 3.81
C GLU A 145 -13.24 -5.02 3.61
N GLY A 146 -13.17 -5.56 2.38
CA GLY A 146 -12.41 -6.79 2.10
C GLY A 146 -10.94 -6.71 2.51
N PHE A 147 -10.28 -5.58 2.24
CA PHE A 147 -8.89 -5.36 2.68
C PHE A 147 -8.76 -5.09 4.19
N SER A 148 -9.70 -4.37 4.80
CA SER A 148 -9.74 -4.20 6.27
C SER A 148 -9.96 -5.54 6.99
N TRP A 149 -10.81 -6.43 6.45
CA TRP A 149 -11.03 -7.78 6.99
C TRP A 149 -9.81 -8.69 6.81
N LEU A 150 -9.07 -8.56 5.71
CA LEU A 150 -7.80 -9.27 5.49
C LEU A 150 -6.70 -8.80 6.46
N LEU A 151 -6.60 -7.49 6.71
CA LEU A 151 -5.67 -6.94 7.71
C LEU A 151 -6.05 -7.36 9.14
N LEU A 152 -7.35 -7.33 9.47
CA LEU A 152 -7.87 -7.80 10.76
C LEU A 152 -7.67 -9.32 10.94
N TRP A 153 -7.85 -10.11 9.88
CA TRP A 153 -7.57 -11.55 9.89
C TRP A 153 -6.08 -11.84 10.14
N GLN A 154 -5.17 -11.11 9.50
CA GLN A 154 -3.73 -11.24 9.75
C GLN A 154 -3.33 -10.83 11.17
N LEU A 155 -3.97 -9.80 11.73
CA LEU A 155 -3.74 -9.33 13.11
C LEU A 155 -4.36 -10.26 14.18
N LEU A 156 -5.45 -10.97 13.87
CA LEU A 156 -6.10 -11.92 14.79
C LEU A 156 -5.53 -13.34 14.69
N SER A 157 -4.91 -13.71 13.57
CA SER A 157 -4.25 -15.01 13.35
C SER A 157 -2.83 -15.09 13.94
N SER A 158 -2.34 -14.02 14.57
CA SER A 158 -1.01 -13.92 15.18
C SER A 158 -1.02 -14.12 16.71
N HIS A 159 -2.12 -14.64 17.26
CA HIS A 159 -2.26 -15.14 18.63
C HIS A 159 -2.85 -16.56 18.62
#